data_AF-A0A2E5GAZ1-F1
#
_entry.id   AF-A0A2E5GAZ1-F1
#
_cell.length_a   1.000
_cell.length_b   1.000
_cell.length_c   1.000
_cell.angle_alpha   90.00
_cell.angle_beta   90.00
_cell.angle_gamma   90.00
#
_symmetry.space_group_name_H-M   'P 1'
#
loop_
_entity.id
_entity.type
_entity.pdbx_description
1 polymer ?
#
loop_
_entity_poly.entity_id
_entity_poly.type
_entity_poly.pdbx_seq_one_letter_code
_entity_poly.pdbx_strand_id
1 'polypeptide(L)'
;MKNIFLLTFLFLAFTACKKEENLPATNVPVDNGTEGYRMLLMGNSFFRPYAENLDVMAIDAGFVDHNSTIVIRGGENGRAINFWNDSTSIEHSLIKSTLDEGGIDYLGMTSGHDTINRVEGFQFWIDYALQNNPNITIFISLAPFDFPAGDPNGTRPDWHTLALENGFISI
;
A
#
# COMPACT_ATOMS: atom_id res chain seq x y z
N MET A 1 -22.80 64.83 36.76
CA MET A 1 -21.63 64.57 37.62
C MET A 1 -20.88 63.39 37.03
N LYS A 2 -19.55 63.51 36.94
CA LYS A 2 -18.60 62.54 36.40
C LYS A 2 -18.71 61.17 37.09
N ASN A 3 -18.50 60.08 36.36
CA ASN A 3 -17.24 59.34 36.47
C ASN A 3 -17.09 58.28 35.37
N ILE A 4 -16.00 58.46 34.64
CA ILE A 4 -15.38 57.57 33.66
C ILE A 4 -14.81 56.36 34.43
N PHE A 5 -15.13 55.15 33.98
CA PHE A 5 -14.28 53.99 34.21
C PHE A 5 -13.91 53.39 32.86
N LEU A 6 -12.62 53.57 32.52
CA LEU A 6 -11.96 53.02 31.35
C LEU A 6 -11.47 51.62 31.74
N LEU A 7 -12.07 50.55 31.22
CA LEU A 7 -11.48 49.21 31.25
C LEU A 7 -10.99 48.88 29.84
N THR A 8 -9.69 49.04 29.64
CA THR A 8 -8.93 48.50 28.51
C THR A 8 -8.91 46.98 28.58
N PHE A 9 -9.69 46.32 27.72
CA PHE A 9 -9.52 44.89 27.44
C PHE A 9 -8.39 44.71 26.43
N LEU A 10 -7.29 44.12 26.88
CA LEU A 10 -6.13 43.76 26.09
C LEU A 10 -6.49 42.60 25.15
N PHE A 11 -6.49 42.86 23.84
CA PHE A 11 -6.60 41.83 22.79
C PHE A 11 -5.36 40.92 22.84
N LEU A 12 -5.51 39.65 23.24
CA LEU A 12 -4.62 38.57 22.83
C LEU A 12 -5.38 37.68 21.85
N ALA A 13 -5.31 38.01 20.56
CA ALA A 13 -5.64 37.08 19.50
C ALA A 13 -4.47 36.10 19.37
N PHE A 14 -4.66 34.86 19.82
CA PHE A 14 -3.77 33.77 19.47
C PHE A 14 -3.92 33.52 17.97
N THR A 15 -3.04 34.12 17.17
CA THR A 15 -2.86 33.76 15.77
C THR A 15 -2.26 32.36 15.73
N ALA A 16 -3.13 31.35 15.68
CA ALA A 16 -2.77 30.01 15.30
C ALA A 16 -2.12 30.04 13.91
N CYS A 17 -1.06 29.25 13.78
CA CYS A 17 -0.18 29.19 12.62
C CYS A 17 -0.96 29.10 11.30
N LYS A 18 -0.71 30.03 10.37
CA LYS A 18 -1.20 29.93 8.99
C LYS A 18 -0.48 28.74 8.33
N LYS A 19 -1.22 27.69 8.00
CA LYS A 19 -0.70 26.60 7.16
C LYS A 19 -0.37 27.19 5.78
N GLU A 20 0.89 27.07 5.39
CA GLU A 20 1.40 27.56 4.11
C GLU A 20 0.63 26.91 2.95
N GLU A 21 -0.10 27.74 2.20
CA GLU A 21 -0.47 27.49 0.81
C GLU A 21 0.82 27.49 0.00
N ASN A 22 1.28 26.33 -0.49
CA ASN A 22 2.09 26.13 -1.71
C ASN A 22 2.61 24.68 -1.79
N LEU A 23 1.70 23.70 -1.76
CA LEU A 23 1.95 22.42 -2.42
C LEU A 23 1.19 22.46 -3.75
N PRO A 24 1.77 22.00 -4.87
CA PRO A 24 1.05 21.96 -6.13
C PRO A 24 -0.18 21.09 -5.94
N ALA A 25 -1.34 21.72 -6.06
CA ALA A 25 -2.60 21.03 -6.09
C ALA A 25 -2.62 20.10 -7.31
N THR A 26 -2.55 18.79 -7.07
CA THR A 26 -3.43 17.87 -7.76
C THR A 26 -4.57 17.53 -6.82
N ASN A 27 -5.32 18.57 -6.41
CA ASN A 27 -6.73 18.38 -6.10
C ASN A 27 -7.37 18.04 -7.45
N VAL A 28 -7.35 16.76 -7.82
CA VAL A 28 -8.36 16.24 -8.73
C VAL A 28 -9.68 16.65 -8.08
N PRO A 29 -10.54 17.43 -8.73
CA PRO A 29 -11.85 17.71 -8.19
C PRO A 29 -12.50 16.35 -7.90
N VAL A 30 -12.68 16.03 -6.63
CA VAL A 30 -13.50 14.88 -6.23
C VAL A 30 -14.91 15.26 -6.64
N ASP A 31 -15.28 14.82 -7.84
CA ASP A 31 -16.67 14.79 -8.25
C ASP A 31 -17.42 13.87 -7.27
N ASN A 32 -18.69 14.14 -7.03
CA ASN A 32 -19.52 13.28 -6.20
C ASN A 32 -19.58 11.88 -6.84
N GLY A 33 -18.77 10.96 -6.33
CA GLY A 33 -18.70 9.56 -6.75
C GLY A 33 -17.75 9.32 -7.91
N THR A 34 -16.44 9.39 -7.66
CA THR A 34 -15.47 8.79 -8.60
C THR A 34 -15.60 7.27 -8.53
N GLU A 35 -15.77 6.60 -9.67
CA GLU A 35 -15.85 5.14 -9.74
C GLU A 35 -14.57 4.52 -9.15
N GLY A 36 -14.77 3.57 -8.24
CA GLY A 36 -13.73 2.82 -7.57
C GLY A 36 -13.05 1.82 -8.48
N TYR A 37 -12.16 1.04 -7.90
CA TYR A 37 -11.38 0.05 -8.63
C TYR A 37 -11.67 -1.34 -8.12
N ARG A 38 -11.61 -2.31 -9.03
CA ARG A 38 -11.62 -3.73 -8.72
C ARG A 38 -10.18 -4.21 -8.61
N MET A 39 -9.80 -4.68 -7.43
CA MET A 39 -8.42 -5.12 -7.18
C MET A 39 -8.36 -6.62 -6.86
N LEU A 40 -7.26 -7.27 -7.25
CA LEU A 40 -6.83 -8.55 -6.72
C LEU A 40 -5.52 -8.34 -5.96
N LEU A 41 -5.55 -8.56 -4.65
CA LEU A 41 -4.45 -8.31 -3.74
C LEU A 41 -3.99 -9.62 -3.11
N MET A 42 -2.80 -10.10 -3.49
CA MET A 42 -2.27 -11.37 -3.02
C MET A 42 -0.92 -11.21 -2.32
N GLY A 43 -0.73 -11.90 -1.20
CA GLY A 43 0.52 -11.75 -0.48
C GLY A 43 0.63 -12.46 0.84
N ASN A 44 1.53 -11.95 1.67
CA ASN A 44 1.82 -12.50 2.98
C ASN A 44 1.33 -11.61 4.13
N SER A 45 1.64 -12.01 5.37
CA SER A 45 1.26 -11.29 6.59
C SER A 45 1.77 -9.85 6.67
N PHE A 46 2.90 -9.51 6.03
CA PHE A 46 3.39 -8.13 5.98
C PHE A 46 2.56 -7.26 5.04
N PHE A 47 2.00 -7.85 3.97
CA PHE A 47 1.15 -7.13 3.02
C PHE A 47 -0.30 -7.02 3.48
N ARG A 48 -0.81 -8.01 4.23
CA ARG A 48 -2.17 -8.05 4.78
C ARG A 48 -2.70 -6.69 5.29
N PRO A 49 -2.02 -6.01 6.24
CA PRO A 49 -2.56 -4.77 6.79
C PRO A 49 -2.68 -3.65 5.74
N TYR A 50 -1.82 -3.63 4.73
CA TYR A 50 -1.95 -2.67 3.63
C TYR A 50 -3.12 -3.04 2.72
N ALA A 51 -3.21 -4.31 2.31
CA ALA A 51 -4.28 -4.79 1.44
C ALA A 51 -5.68 -4.53 2.04
N GLU A 52 -5.88 -4.85 3.32
CA GLU A 52 -7.15 -4.66 4.02
C GLU A 52 -7.53 -3.17 4.21
N ASN A 53 -6.55 -2.25 4.21
CA ASN A 53 -6.81 -0.81 4.35
C ASN A 53 -7.00 -0.07 3.03
N LEU A 54 -6.63 -0.65 1.87
CA LEU A 54 -6.81 0.02 0.58
C LEU A 54 -8.29 0.29 0.28
N ASP A 55 -9.18 -0.66 0.56
CA ASP A 55 -10.64 -0.48 0.39
C ASP A 55 -11.16 0.65 1.28
N VAL A 56 -10.71 0.70 2.55
CA VAL A 56 -11.09 1.74 3.51
C VAL A 56 -10.62 3.12 3.01
N MET A 57 -9.36 3.22 2.60
CA MET A 57 -8.80 4.46 2.08
C MET A 57 -9.47 4.93 0.80
N ALA A 58 -9.89 4.01 -0.08
CA ALA A 58 -10.62 4.36 -1.29
C ALA A 58 -11.98 5.00 -0.94
N ILE A 59 -12.73 4.40 -0.01
CA ILE A 59 -14.00 4.95 0.46
C ILE A 59 -13.79 6.32 1.11
N ASP A 60 -12.80 6.45 2.00
CA ASP A 60 -12.47 7.72 2.68
C ASP A 60 -12.05 8.82 1.68
N ALA A 61 -11.45 8.45 0.54
CA ALA A 61 -11.09 9.35 -0.54
C ALA A 61 -12.26 9.70 -1.48
N GLY A 62 -13.46 9.15 -1.26
CA GLY A 62 -14.66 9.44 -2.04
C GLY A 62 -14.87 8.55 -3.26
N PHE A 63 -14.14 7.42 -3.37
CA PHE A 63 -14.44 6.41 -4.38
C PHE A 63 -15.69 5.62 -4.00
N VAL A 64 -16.55 5.37 -4.98
CA VAL A 64 -17.76 4.53 -4.84
C VAL A 64 -17.56 3.21 -5.56
N ASP A 65 -18.19 2.13 -5.09
CA ASP A 65 -18.10 0.80 -5.72
C ASP A 65 -16.67 0.22 -5.88
N HIS A 66 -15.72 0.68 -5.05
CA HIS A 66 -14.39 0.07 -4.92
C HIS A 66 -14.48 -1.28 -4.19
N ASN A 67 -13.79 -2.30 -4.69
CA ASN A 67 -13.78 -3.63 -4.07
C ASN A 67 -12.50 -4.42 -4.37
N SER A 68 -11.95 -5.08 -3.35
CA SER A 68 -10.76 -5.93 -3.48
C SER A 68 -11.06 -7.40 -3.17
N THR A 69 -10.60 -8.30 -4.03
CA THR A 69 -10.38 -9.71 -3.66
C THR A 69 -9.02 -9.85 -2.99
N ILE A 70 -9.00 -10.23 -1.71
CA ILE A 70 -7.76 -10.33 -0.91
C ILE A 70 -7.41 -11.81 -0.64
N VAL A 71 -6.21 -12.23 -1.01
CA VAL A 71 -5.72 -13.62 -0.85
C VAL A 71 -4.38 -13.64 -0.10
N ILE A 72 -4.40 -14.06 1.17
CA ILE A 72 -3.22 -13.95 2.05
C ILE A 72 -2.84 -15.29 2.68
N ARG A 73 -1.54 -15.60 2.68
CA ARG A 73 -0.94 -16.72 3.43
C ARG A 73 0.17 -16.25 4.37
N GLY A 74 0.47 -17.03 5.41
CA GLY A 74 1.54 -16.69 6.35
C GLY A 74 2.94 -16.82 5.74
N GLY A 75 3.84 -15.88 6.04
CA GLY A 75 5.26 -15.97 5.71
C GLY A 75 5.55 -16.18 4.22
N GLU A 76 6.49 -17.09 3.92
CA GLU A 76 6.93 -17.36 2.54
C GLU A 76 5.82 -17.94 1.66
N ASN A 77 4.84 -18.63 2.23
CA ASN A 77 3.72 -19.22 1.49
C ASN A 77 2.85 -18.17 0.79
N GLY A 78 2.92 -16.90 1.21
CA GLY A 78 2.23 -15.79 0.57
C GLY A 78 3.00 -15.14 -0.59
N ARG A 79 4.18 -15.65 -0.98
CA ARG A 79 4.89 -15.15 -2.16
C ARG A 79 4.18 -15.55 -3.45
N ALA A 80 4.34 -14.75 -4.50
CA ALA A 80 3.76 -14.99 -5.82
C ALA A 80 4.04 -16.42 -6.34
N ILE A 81 5.30 -16.87 -6.27
CA ILE A 81 5.68 -18.20 -6.73
C ILE A 81 5.06 -19.34 -5.91
N ASN A 82 4.89 -19.15 -4.59
CA ASN A 82 4.30 -20.17 -3.73
C ASN A 82 2.80 -20.35 -4.02
N PHE A 83 2.07 -19.26 -4.30
CA PHE A 83 0.71 -19.37 -4.81
C PHE A 83 0.66 -20.07 -6.17
N TRP A 84 1.60 -19.77 -7.07
CA TRP A 84 1.61 -20.38 -8.40
C TRP A 84 1.83 -21.89 -8.36
N ASN A 85 2.81 -22.33 -7.57
CA ASN A 85 3.19 -23.74 -7.49
C ASN A 85 2.16 -24.60 -6.75
N ASP A 86 1.39 -24.02 -5.82
CA ASP A 86 0.36 -24.70 -5.07
C ASP A 86 -0.98 -24.77 -5.83
N SER A 87 -0.92 -25.39 -7.02
CA SER A 87 -2.01 -25.39 -8.01
C SER A 87 -3.30 -26.09 -7.56
N THR A 88 -3.26 -26.90 -6.50
CA THR A 88 -4.42 -27.62 -5.96
C THR A 88 -5.13 -26.86 -4.84
N SER A 89 -4.60 -25.70 -4.44
CA SER A 89 -5.16 -24.93 -3.35
C SER A 89 -6.38 -24.10 -3.74
N ILE A 90 -7.20 -23.81 -2.74
CA ILE A 90 -8.37 -22.93 -2.89
C ILE A 90 -7.90 -21.51 -3.24
N GLU A 91 -6.81 -21.03 -2.64
CA GLU A 91 -6.25 -19.71 -2.93
C GLU A 91 -5.74 -19.59 -4.36
N HIS A 92 -5.03 -20.59 -4.88
CA HIS A 92 -4.61 -20.59 -6.29
C HIS A 92 -5.82 -20.53 -7.22
N SER A 93 -6.84 -21.34 -6.92
CA SER A 93 -8.07 -21.40 -7.69
C SER A 93 -8.85 -20.08 -7.64
N LEU A 94 -8.91 -19.43 -6.47
CA LEU A 94 -9.55 -18.12 -6.28
C LEU A 94 -8.82 -17.00 -7.03
N ILE A 95 -7.49 -16.99 -7.01
CA ILE A 95 -6.68 -16.02 -7.77
C ILE A 95 -6.98 -16.18 -9.27
N LYS A 96 -6.93 -17.41 -9.79
CA LYS A 96 -7.20 -17.67 -11.21
C LYS A 96 -8.63 -17.31 -11.59
N SER A 97 -9.63 -17.75 -10.83
CA SER A 97 -11.03 -17.45 -11.16
C SER A 97 -11.30 -15.94 -11.14
N THR A 98 -10.70 -15.21 -10.20
CA THR A 98 -10.82 -13.74 -10.15
C THR A 98 -10.21 -13.08 -11.38
N LEU A 99 -9.05 -13.55 -11.85
CA LEU A 99 -8.43 -13.06 -13.08
C LEU A 99 -9.21 -13.47 -14.33
N ASP A 100 -9.81 -14.67 -14.34
CA ASP A 100 -10.60 -15.22 -15.43
C ASP A 100 -11.93 -14.48 -15.63
N GLU A 101 -12.53 -13.98 -14.54
CA GLU A 101 -13.74 -13.13 -14.58
C GLU A 101 -13.50 -11.82 -15.35
N GLY A 102 -12.25 -11.34 -15.40
CA GLY A 102 -11.89 -10.08 -16.05
C GLY A 102 -12.30 -8.84 -15.22
N GLY A 103 -12.07 -7.66 -15.80
CA GLY A 103 -12.42 -6.38 -15.16
C GLY A 103 -11.67 -6.11 -13.85
N ILE A 104 -10.45 -6.64 -13.71
CA ILE A 104 -9.54 -6.30 -12.61
C ILE A 104 -8.65 -5.15 -13.06
N ASP A 105 -8.74 -4.04 -12.33
CA ASP A 105 -7.98 -2.81 -12.59
C ASP A 105 -6.55 -2.92 -12.03
N TYR A 106 -6.40 -3.59 -10.88
CA TYR A 106 -5.12 -3.73 -10.19
C TYR A 106 -4.83 -5.16 -9.75
N LEU A 107 -3.62 -5.65 -10.06
CA LEU A 107 -3.04 -6.83 -9.42
C LEU A 107 -1.89 -6.39 -8.51
N GLY A 108 -2.12 -6.51 -7.20
CA GLY A 108 -1.14 -6.23 -6.15
C GLY A 108 -0.52 -7.52 -5.62
N MET A 109 0.81 -7.60 -5.62
CA MET A 109 1.52 -8.76 -5.08
C MET A 109 2.55 -8.36 -4.01
N THR A 110 2.71 -9.15 -2.94
CA THR A 110 3.84 -8.94 -2.02
C THR A 110 5.17 -9.27 -2.71
N SER A 111 6.23 -8.54 -2.35
CA SER A 111 7.60 -8.87 -2.72
C SER A 111 8.05 -10.20 -2.13
N GLY A 112 8.93 -10.88 -2.83
CA GLY A 112 9.55 -12.14 -2.40
C GLY A 112 9.72 -13.08 -3.57
N HIS A 113 10.75 -13.91 -3.52
CA HIS A 113 11.15 -14.75 -4.63
C HIS A 113 11.88 -16.00 -4.16
N ASP A 114 12.04 -16.98 -5.05
CA ASP A 114 12.99 -18.08 -4.84
C ASP A 114 14.43 -17.60 -5.13
N THR A 115 15.40 -18.26 -4.53
CA THR A 115 16.84 -18.01 -4.62
C THR A 115 17.41 -18.11 -6.03
N ILE A 116 16.78 -18.90 -6.91
CA ILE A 116 17.28 -19.19 -8.27
C ILE A 116 16.77 -18.17 -9.28
N ASN A 117 15.46 -17.93 -9.31
CA ASN A 117 14.84 -16.98 -10.22
C ASN A 117 14.01 -15.96 -9.42
N ARG A 118 14.43 -14.71 -9.50
CA ARG A 118 13.86 -13.64 -8.66
C ARG A 118 12.54 -13.07 -9.18
N VAL A 119 12.11 -13.47 -10.38
CA VAL A 119 10.96 -12.88 -11.09
C VAL A 119 9.88 -13.87 -11.50
N GLU A 120 10.14 -15.18 -11.43
CA GLU A 120 9.26 -16.25 -11.96
C GLU A 120 7.79 -16.14 -11.53
N GLY A 121 7.52 -16.07 -10.23
CA GLY A 121 6.16 -16.03 -9.72
C GLY A 121 5.40 -14.80 -10.21
N PHE A 122 6.09 -13.65 -10.27
CA PHE A 122 5.50 -12.43 -10.79
C PHE A 122 5.20 -12.55 -12.28
N GLN A 123 6.14 -13.07 -13.08
CA GLN A 123 5.95 -13.28 -14.52
C GLN A 123 4.74 -14.17 -14.78
N PHE A 124 4.62 -15.30 -14.09
CA PHE A 124 3.50 -16.23 -14.30
C PHE A 124 2.14 -15.61 -14.01
N TRP A 125 2.00 -14.87 -12.91
CA TRP A 125 0.72 -14.22 -12.58
C TRP A 125 0.41 -13.04 -13.49
N ILE A 126 1.42 -12.26 -13.90
CA ILE A 126 1.23 -11.15 -14.86
C ILE A 126 0.80 -11.70 -16.22
N ASP A 127 1.51 -12.72 -16.73
CA ASP A 127 1.18 -13.37 -18.01
C ASP A 127 -0.22 -13.99 -17.96
N TYR A 128 -0.63 -14.54 -16.82
CA TYR A 128 -1.98 -15.06 -16.62
C TYR A 128 -3.03 -13.92 -16.60
N ALA A 129 -2.79 -12.87 -15.81
CA ALA A 129 -3.72 -11.75 -15.65
C ALA A 129 -4.02 -11.03 -16.97
N LEU A 130 -2.99 -10.84 -17.80
CA LEU A 130 -3.09 -10.13 -19.08
C LEU A 130 -4.00 -10.83 -20.11
N GLN A 131 -4.31 -12.12 -19.94
CA GLN A 131 -5.18 -12.86 -20.87
C GLN A 131 -6.60 -12.29 -20.89
N ASN A 132 -7.15 -11.92 -19.73
CA ASN A 132 -8.51 -11.41 -19.59
C ASN A 132 -8.57 -9.96 -19.05
N ASN A 133 -7.42 -9.40 -18.64
CA ASN A 133 -7.31 -8.04 -18.09
C ASN A 133 -6.18 -7.27 -18.80
N PRO A 134 -6.30 -6.94 -20.10
CA PRO A 134 -5.19 -6.41 -20.90
C PRO A 134 -4.69 -5.03 -20.45
N ASN A 135 -5.51 -4.28 -19.70
CA ASN A 135 -5.18 -2.93 -19.19
C ASN A 135 -4.86 -2.92 -17.69
N ILE A 136 -4.67 -4.10 -17.07
CA ILE A 136 -4.42 -4.21 -15.64
C ILE A 136 -3.15 -3.45 -15.22
N THR A 137 -3.24 -2.73 -14.11
CA THR A 137 -2.08 -2.11 -13.47
C THR A 137 -1.47 -3.08 -12.46
N ILE A 138 -0.16 -3.29 -12.54
CA ILE A 138 0.57 -4.18 -11.64
C ILE A 138 1.34 -3.36 -10.61
N PHE A 139 1.28 -3.76 -9.33
CA PHE A 139 2.19 -3.24 -8.33
C PHE A 139 2.74 -4.35 -7.43
N ILE A 140 3.98 -4.15 -6.97
CA ILE A 140 4.66 -5.06 -6.05
C ILE A 140 4.87 -4.33 -4.72
N SER A 141 4.22 -4.82 -3.66
CA SER A 141 4.37 -4.28 -2.31
C SER A 141 5.70 -4.75 -1.71
N LEU A 142 6.61 -3.82 -1.48
CA LEU A 142 7.84 -4.07 -0.73
C LEU A 142 7.52 -4.05 0.77
N ALA A 143 7.76 -5.17 1.45
CA ALA A 143 7.57 -5.21 2.89
C ALA A 143 8.56 -4.25 3.58
N PRO A 144 8.15 -3.54 4.65
CA PRO A 144 9.08 -2.79 5.46
C PRO A 144 10.14 -3.74 6.03
N PHE A 145 11.37 -3.24 6.13
CA PHE A 145 12.42 -4.00 6.78
C PHE A 145 12.10 -4.20 8.26
N ASP A 146 12.26 -5.44 8.72
CA ASP A 146 12.14 -5.74 10.15
C ASP A 146 13.21 -4.98 10.94
N PHE A 147 12.94 -4.60 12.19
CA PHE A 147 13.88 -3.91 13.09
C PHE A 147 14.66 -2.73 12.45
N PRO A 148 14.00 -1.63 12.03
CA PRO A 148 14.70 -0.49 11.41
C PRO A 148 15.73 0.18 12.33
N ALA A 149 15.55 0.09 13.64
CA ALA A 149 16.48 0.59 14.65
C ALA A 149 17.55 -0.44 15.07
N GLY A 150 17.66 -1.57 14.36
CA GLY A 150 18.48 -2.71 14.74
C GLY A 150 17.75 -3.70 15.65
N ASP A 151 18.20 -4.94 15.64
CA ASP A 151 17.64 -5.99 16.50
C ASP A 151 18.29 -5.90 17.90
N PRO A 152 17.54 -5.54 18.97
CA PRO A 152 18.11 -5.42 20.30
C PRO A 152 18.61 -6.76 20.87
N ASN A 153 18.18 -7.89 20.30
CA ASN A 153 18.54 -9.23 20.72
C ASN A 153 19.35 -9.99 19.66
N GLY A 154 19.77 -9.31 18.59
CA GLY A 154 20.45 -9.92 17.45
C GLY A 154 21.72 -9.18 17.05
N THR A 155 22.33 -9.62 15.95
CA THR A 155 23.53 -8.98 15.39
C THR A 155 23.21 -7.96 14.29
N ARG A 156 21.92 -7.74 14.00
CA ARG A 156 21.50 -6.88 12.90
C ARG A 156 21.59 -5.41 13.33
N PRO A 157 22.41 -4.58 12.66
CA PRO A 157 22.55 -3.18 13.03
C PRO A 157 21.33 -2.37 12.56
N ASP A 158 21.28 -1.10 12.96
CA ASP A 158 20.29 -0.15 12.46
C ASP A 158 20.37 0.00 10.93
N TRP A 159 19.29 0.51 10.33
CA TRP A 159 19.18 0.59 8.88
C TRP A 159 20.28 1.45 8.23
N HIS A 160 20.69 2.55 8.86
CA HIS A 160 21.72 3.42 8.30
C HIS A 160 23.05 2.67 8.22
N THR A 161 23.43 1.99 9.30
CA THR A 161 24.63 1.14 9.33
C THR A 161 24.54 -0.01 8.32
N LEU A 162 23.41 -0.74 8.27
CA LEU A 162 23.22 -1.84 7.32
C LEU A 162 23.33 -1.38 5.86
N ALA A 163 22.77 -0.20 5.54
CA ALA A 163 22.84 0.37 4.20
C ALA A 163 24.30 0.67 3.81
N LEU A 164 25.06 1.33 4.69
CA LEU A 164 26.48 1.63 4.47
C LEU A 164 27.32 0.37 4.28
N GLU A 165 27.10 -0.66 5.10
CA GLU A 165 27.79 -1.95 5.00
C GLU A 165 27.53 -2.67 3.66
N ASN A 166 26.37 -2.44 3.05
CA ASN A 166 26.01 -2.99 1.73
C ASN A 166 26.37 -2.03 0.57
N GLY A 167 27.16 -0.99 0.82
CA GLY A 167 27.63 -0.06 -0.20
C GLY A 167 26.59 0.96 -0.67
N PHE A 168 25.48 1.10 0.07
CA PHE A 168 24.50 2.16 -0.18
C PHE A 168 24.89 3.40 0.64
N ILE A 169 25.14 4.50 -0.05
CA ILE A 169 25.33 5.81 0.56
C ILE A 169 23.95 6.36 0.93
N SER A 170 23.76 6.75 2.20
CA SER A 170 22.51 7.44 2.59
C SER A 170 22.38 8.74 1.81
N ILE A 171 21.20 8.98 1.24
CA ILE A 171 20.85 10.22 0.54
C ILE A 171 20.72 11.35 1.57
#